data_AF-A0AAE0RWA5-F1
#
_entry.id   AF-A0AAE0RWA5-F1
#
_cell.length_a   1.000
_cell.length_b   1.000
_cell.length_c   1.000
_cell.angle_alpha   90.00
_cell.angle_beta   90.00
_cell.angle_gamma   90.00
#
_symmetry.space_group_name_H-M   'P 1'
#
loop_
_entity.id
_entity.type
_entity.pdbx_description
1 polymer ?
#
loop_
_entity_poly.entity_id
_entity_poly.type
_entity_poly.pdbx_seq_one_letter_code
_entity_poly.pdbx_strand_id
1 'polypeptide(L)'
;MESKRLPRVVLLTKIDKLSKAVEEDVSKVFESGEVQKAVDKVSQIIGVPRGNVLPIKNYENEICLDDSTSCLALLALDQIIGFADDFLADQLDVVETVDKKSSSRNID
;
A
#
# COMPACT_ATOMS: atom_id res chain seq x y z
N MET A 1 -13.52 23.52 -1.39
CA MET A 1 -12.72 22.61 -2.23
C MET A 1 -12.20 21.54 -1.31
N GLU A 2 -12.76 20.32 -1.36
CA GLU A 2 -12.21 19.17 -0.65
C GLU A 2 -10.84 18.89 -1.24
N SER A 3 -9.77 19.09 -0.46
CA SER A 3 -8.44 18.62 -0.82
C SER A 3 -8.44 17.10 -0.74
N LYS A 4 -8.58 16.43 -1.89
CA LYS A 4 -8.42 14.98 -1.95
C LYS A 4 -7.07 14.60 -1.35
N ARG A 5 -7.12 13.75 -0.33
CA ARG A 5 -5.93 13.36 0.42
C ARG A 5 -5.04 12.50 -0.48
N LEU A 6 -3.76 12.83 -0.53
CA LEU A 6 -2.74 12.05 -1.25
C LEU A 6 -2.76 10.59 -0.73
N PRO A 7 -2.70 9.58 -1.61
CA PRO A 7 -2.59 8.19 -1.17
C PRO A 7 -1.33 8.02 -0.32
N ARG A 8 -1.49 7.40 0.85
CA ARG A 8 -0.40 7.11 1.79
C ARG A 8 -0.25 5.61 1.88
N VAL A 9 0.94 5.12 1.56
CA VAL A 9 1.34 3.71 1.70
C VAL A 9 2.51 3.64 2.65
N VAL A 10 2.53 2.64 3.53
CA VAL A 10 3.58 2.41 4.52
C VAL A 10 4.23 1.07 4.23
N LEU A 11 5.54 1.07 3.98
CA LEU A 11 6.32 -0.15 3.86
C LEU A 11 6.84 -0.56 5.24
N LEU A 12 6.32 -1.66 5.77
CA LEU A 12 6.79 -2.26 7.02
C LEU A 12 7.94 -3.21 6.70
N THR A 13 9.16 -2.78 7.01
CA THR A 13 10.39 -3.54 6.70
C THR A 13 10.86 -4.37 7.90
N LYS A 14 11.86 -5.24 7.65
CA LYS A 14 12.52 -6.09 8.66
C LYS A 14 11.56 -7.04 9.38
N ILE A 15 10.57 -7.53 8.66
CA ILE A 15 9.55 -8.46 9.16
C ILE A 15 10.13 -9.83 9.55
N ASP A 16 11.25 -10.21 8.93
CA ASP A 16 12.08 -11.37 9.29
C ASP A 16 12.54 -11.30 10.74
N LYS A 17 12.80 -10.11 11.27
CA LYS A 17 13.23 -9.92 12.67
C LYS A 17 12.06 -9.96 13.67
N LEU A 18 10.81 -9.95 13.18
CA LEU A 18 9.61 -10.00 14.01
C LEU A 18 9.14 -11.44 14.27
N SER A 19 9.43 -12.35 13.35
CA SER A 19 8.98 -13.74 13.43
C SER A 19 10.02 -14.69 12.86
N LYS A 20 10.44 -15.65 13.70
CA LYS A 20 11.36 -16.72 13.27
C LYS A 20 10.80 -17.54 12.10
N ALA A 21 9.47 -17.70 12.03
CA ALA A 21 8.83 -18.40 10.92
C ALA A 21 9.01 -17.64 9.59
N VAL A 22 9.03 -16.31 9.62
CA VAL A 22 9.24 -15.44 8.46
C VAL A 22 10.72 -15.32 8.11
N GLU A 23 11.60 -15.37 9.11
CA GLU A 23 13.05 -15.47 8.91
C GLU A 23 13.43 -16.74 8.16
N GLU A 24 12.85 -17.88 8.55
CA GLU A 24 13.08 -19.18 7.90
C GLU A 24 12.39 -19.27 6.53
N ASP A 25 11.20 -18.69 6.39
CA ASP A 25 10.39 -18.75 5.18
C ASP A 25 9.56 -17.47 5.00
N VAL A 26 10.04 -16.61 4.10
CA VAL A 26 9.41 -15.32 3.81
C VAL A 26 7.99 -15.50 3.28
N SER A 27 7.63 -16.63 2.67
CA SER A 27 6.24 -16.83 2.19
C SER A 27 5.20 -16.78 3.33
N LYS A 28 5.62 -16.99 4.59
CA LYS A 28 4.76 -16.99 5.78
C LYS A 28 4.44 -15.60 6.34
N VAL A 29 4.83 -14.52 5.66
CA VAL A 29 4.56 -13.13 6.10
C VAL A 29 3.12 -12.93 6.56
N PHE A 30 2.16 -13.39 5.76
CA PHE A 30 0.74 -13.14 5.99
C PHE A 30 0.12 -14.12 6.99
N GLU A 31 0.80 -15.22 7.30
CA GLU A 31 0.39 -16.23 8.28
C GLU A 31 0.91 -15.90 9.70
N SER A 32 2.01 -15.14 9.80
CA SER A 32 2.59 -14.76 11.09
C SER A 32 1.70 -13.80 11.88
N GLY A 33 1.30 -14.23 13.08
CA GLY A 33 0.58 -13.39 14.03
C GLY A 33 1.40 -12.20 14.54
N GLU A 34 2.72 -12.32 14.61
CA GLU A 34 3.63 -11.22 14.97
C GLU A 34 3.62 -10.11 13.91
N VAL A 35 3.70 -10.50 12.62
CA VAL A 35 3.61 -9.55 11.50
C VAL A 35 2.25 -8.88 11.48
N GLN A 36 1.15 -9.64 11.66
CA GLN A 36 -0.19 -9.07 11.70
C GLN A 36 -0.36 -8.03 12.82
N LYS A 37 0.14 -8.31 14.03
CA LYS A 37 0.11 -7.34 15.15
C LYS A 37 0.94 -6.09 14.85
N ALA A 38 2.08 -6.24 14.17
CA ALA A 38 2.92 -5.11 13.78
C ALA A 38 2.22 -4.22 12.74
N VAL A 39 1.57 -4.83 11.74
CA VAL A 39 0.74 -4.14 10.74
C VAL A 39 -0.38 -3.34 11.43
N ASP A 40 -1.12 -3.97 12.35
CA ASP A 40 -2.22 -3.30 13.07
C ASP A 40 -1.72 -2.13 13.91
N LYS A 41 -0.60 -2.31 14.62
CA LYS A 41 0.01 -1.25 15.43
C LYS A 41 0.45 -0.07 14.58
N VAL A 42 1.11 -0.31 13.44
CA VAL A 42 1.55 0.75 12.53
C VAL A 42 0.37 1.48 11.91
N SER A 43 -0.67 0.75 11.49
CA SER A 43 -1.92 1.33 10.97
C SER A 43 -2.55 2.30 11.98
N GLN A 44 -2.63 1.91 13.25
CA GLN A 44 -3.16 2.76 14.33
C GLN A 44 -2.29 3.99 14.59
N ILE A 45 -0.96 3.85 14.62
CA ILE A 45 -0.02 4.96 14.89
C ILE A 45 -0.03 5.99 13.74
N ILE A 46 -0.01 5.52 12.50
CA ILE A 46 0.12 6.37 11.31
C ILE A 46 -1.24 6.95 10.88
N GLY A 47 -2.34 6.35 11.34
CA GLY A 47 -3.70 6.76 11.01
C GLY A 47 -4.07 6.43 9.56
N VAL A 48 -3.64 5.26 9.08
CA VAL A 48 -3.97 4.75 7.73
C VAL A 48 -4.71 3.42 7.85
N PRO A 49 -5.57 3.05 6.87
CA PRO A 49 -6.19 1.73 6.86
C PRO A 49 -5.14 0.62 6.88
N ARG A 50 -5.50 -0.53 7.45
CA ARG A 50 -4.62 -1.70 7.54
C ARG A 50 -4.05 -2.11 6.17
N GLY A 51 -4.87 -2.05 5.13
CA GLY A 51 -4.47 -2.38 3.75
C GLY A 51 -3.43 -1.45 3.14
N ASN A 52 -3.14 -0.31 3.77
CA ASN A 52 -2.10 0.63 3.32
C ASN A 52 -0.74 0.34 3.96
N VAL A 53 -0.65 -0.64 4.87
CA VAL A 53 0.59 -1.05 5.54
C VAL A 53 1.05 -2.37 4.92
N LEU A 54 2.10 -2.30 4.11
CA LEU A 54 2.58 -3.41 3.30
C LEU A 54 3.82 -4.02 3.97
N PRO A 55 3.72 -5.23 4.53
CA PRO A 55 4.87 -5.92 5.09
C PRO A 55 5.79 -6.40 3.96
N ILE A 56 7.06 -6.01 4.02
CA ILE A 56 8.09 -6.41 3.06
C ILE A 56 9.38 -6.84 3.77
N LYS A 57 10.13 -7.72 3.12
CA LYS A 57 11.53 -7.99 3.45
C LYS A 57 12.41 -7.36 2.38
N ASN A 58 13.42 -6.63 2.80
CA ASN A 58 14.45 -6.10 1.91
C ASN A 58 15.66 -7.04 1.93
N TYR A 59 16.39 -7.07 0.83
CA TYR A 59 17.74 -7.64 0.82
C TYR A 59 18.66 -6.73 1.65
N GLU A 60 19.28 -7.30 2.68
CA GLU A 60 20.20 -6.59 3.59
C GLU A 60 21.58 -7.27 3.61
N ASN A 61 21.62 -8.59 3.83
CA ASN A 61 22.85 -9.36 3.98
C ASN A 61 22.92 -10.62 3.09
N GLU A 62 21.89 -10.86 2.29
CA GLU A 62 21.78 -12.01 1.43
C GLU A 62 22.61 -11.83 0.16
N ILE A 63 23.35 -12.87 -0.21
CA ILE A 63 24.22 -12.88 -1.40
C ILE A 63 23.45 -13.40 -2.63
N CYS A 64 22.46 -14.26 -2.40
CA CYS A 64 21.61 -14.84 -3.44
C CYS A 64 20.21 -14.23 -3.38
N LEU A 65 19.59 -14.12 -4.55
CA LEU A 65 18.18 -13.75 -4.66
C LEU A 65 17.30 -14.87 -4.09
N ASP A 66 16.21 -14.45 -3.47
CA ASP A 66 15.14 -15.30 -2.95
C ASP A 66 13.83 -14.94 -3.65
N ASP A 67 13.15 -15.94 -4.19
CA ASP A 67 11.93 -15.73 -4.96
C ASP A 67 10.82 -15.16 -4.09
N SER A 68 10.70 -15.62 -2.84
CA SER A 68 9.66 -15.14 -1.91
C SER A 68 9.84 -13.66 -1.57
N THR A 69 11.08 -13.24 -1.29
CA THR A 69 11.44 -11.84 -1.05
C THR A 69 11.17 -10.98 -2.28
N SER A 70 11.54 -11.46 -3.46
CA SER A 70 11.32 -10.74 -4.72
C SER A 70 9.84 -10.60 -5.04
N CYS A 71 9.07 -11.69 -4.91
CA CYS A 71 7.62 -11.67 -5.06
C CYS A 71 6.96 -10.70 -4.10
N LEU A 72 7.37 -10.67 -2.83
CA LEU A 72 6.81 -9.75 -1.84
C LEU A 72 7.10 -8.29 -2.17
N ALA A 73 8.30 -7.97 -2.65
CA ALA A 73 8.64 -6.63 -3.11
C ALA A 73 7.83 -6.21 -4.35
N LEU A 74 7.65 -7.12 -5.31
CA LEU A 74 6.84 -6.88 -6.50
C LEU A 74 5.36 -6.69 -6.16
N LEU A 75 4.82 -7.48 -5.24
CA LEU A 75 3.44 -7.31 -4.74
C LEU A 75 3.25 -5.94 -4.08
N ALA A 76 4.22 -5.48 -3.30
CA ALA A 76 4.14 -4.15 -2.68
C ALA A 76 4.19 -3.03 -3.73
N LEU A 77 5.03 -3.18 -4.77
CA LEU A 77 5.09 -2.22 -5.88
C LEU A 77 3.77 -2.19 -6.67
N ASP A 78 3.22 -3.35 -7.00
CA ASP A 78 1.93 -3.48 -7.70
C ASP A 78 0.81 -2.79 -6.93
N GLN A 79 0.75 -2.98 -5.61
CA GLN A 79 -0.21 -2.29 -4.76
C GLN A 79 -0.01 -0.77 -4.73
N ILE A 80 1.23 -0.28 -4.69
CA ILE A 80 1.54 1.17 -4.76
C ILE A 80 1.05 1.76 -6.09
N ILE A 81 1.26 1.04 -7.21
CA ILE A 81 0.77 1.46 -8.52
C ILE A 81 -0.76 1.50 -8.52
N GLY A 82 -1.43 0.46 -7.99
CA GLY A 82 -2.88 0.43 -7.84
C GLY A 82 -3.42 1.62 -7.04
N PHE A 83 -2.80 1.98 -5.92
CA PHE A 83 -3.17 3.18 -5.15
C PHE A 83 -2.99 4.49 -5.94
N ALA A 84 -1.99 4.56 -6.82
CA ALA A 84 -1.79 5.73 -7.68
C ALA A 84 -2.83 5.80 -8.79
N ASP A 85 -3.16 4.67 -9.42
CA ASP A 85 -4.19 4.57 -10.45
C ASP A 85 -5.56 4.92 -9.90
N ASP A 86 -5.93 4.39 -8.74
CA ASP A 86 -7.19 4.72 -8.04
C ASP A 86 -7.29 6.23 -7.76
N PHE A 87 -6.20 6.82 -7.27
CA PHE A 87 -6.16 8.27 -7.01
C PHE A 87 -6.32 9.09 -8.29
N LEU A 88 -5.69 8.69 -9.40
CA LEU A 88 -5.81 9.40 -10.68
C LEU A 88 -7.20 9.24 -11.30
N ALA A 89 -7.79 8.04 -11.23
CA ALA A 89 -9.14 7.75 -11.71
C ALA A 89 -10.17 8.63 -10.99
N ASP A 90 -10.09 8.69 -9.66
CA ASP A 90 -10.94 9.57 -8.85
C ASP A 90 -10.82 11.03 -9.32
N GLN A 91 -9.61 11.51 -9.62
CA GLN A 91 -9.38 12.88 -10.06
C GLN A 91 -10.02 13.17 -11.42
N LEU A 92 -9.94 12.23 -12.37
CA LEU A 92 -10.50 12.37 -13.70
C LEU A 92 -12.04 12.41 -13.69
N ASP A 93 -12.69 11.60 -12.84
CA ASP A 93 -14.16 11.60 -12.68
C ASP A 93 -14.72 12.94 -12.16
N VAL A 94 -13.91 13.68 -11.39
CA VAL A 94 -14.28 15.03 -10.94
C VAL A 94 -14.22 16.04 -12.08
N VAL A 95 -13.31 15.88 -13.04
CA VAL A 95 -13.21 16.82 -14.18
C VAL A 95 -14.43 16.69 -15.09
N GLU A 96 -14.87 15.47 -15.41
CA GLU A 96 -16.05 15.25 -16.25
C GLU A 96 -17.36 15.78 -15.64
N THR A 97 -17.50 15.70 -14.32
CA THR A 97 -18.71 16.19 -13.63
C THR A 97 -18.74 17.72 -13.50
N VAL A 98 -17.57 18.37 -13.48
CA VAL A 98 -17.46 19.84 -13.51
C VAL A 98 -17.80 20.38 -14.91
N ASP A 99 -17.37 19.71 -15.98
CA ASP A 99 -17.68 20.10 -17.37
C ASP A 99 -19.16 19.90 -17.74
N LYS A 100 -19.83 18.88 -17.20
CA LYS A 100 -21.27 18.70 -17.38
C LYS A 100 -22.10 19.77 -16.65
N LYS A 101 -21.58 20.34 -15.55
CA LYS A 101 -22.27 21.35 -14.71
C LYS A 101 -22.02 22.80 -15.17
N SER A 102 -21.01 23.05 -16.00
CA SER A 102 -20.78 24.35 -16.67
C SER A 102 -21.64 24.50 -17.93
N SER A 103 -21.93 23.42 -18.65
CA SER A 103 -22.84 23.47 -19.82
C SER A 103 -24.32 23.61 -19.47
N SER A 104 -24.75 23.21 -18.27
CA SER A 104 -26.17 23.25 -17.83
C SER A 104 -26.55 24.50 -17.02
N ARG A 105 -25.65 25.48 -16.89
CA ARG A 105 -25.91 26.78 -16.21
C ARG A 105 -26.16 27.96 -17.16
N ASN A 106 -26.34 27.72 -18.47
CA ASN A 106 -26.60 28.76 -19.47
C ASN A 106 -28.01 28.69 -20.07
N ILE A 107 -29.04 28.45 -19.25
CA ILE A 107 -30.44 28.68 -19.63
C ILE A 107 -31.12 29.28 -18.40
N ASP A 108 -31.09 30.60 -18.31
CA ASP A 108 -32.09 31.49 -17.70
C ASP A 108 -31.71 32.96 -18.00
#